data_AF-A0A8J7QY58-F1
#
_entry.id   AF-A0A8J7QY58-F1
#
_cell.length_a   1.000
_cell.length_b   1.000
_cell.length_c   1.000
_cell.angle_alpha   90.00
_cell.angle_beta   90.00
_cell.angle_gamma   90.00
#
_symmetry.space_group_name_H-M   'P 1'
#
loop_
_entity.id
_entity.type
_entity.pdbx_description
1 polymer ?
#
loop_
_entity_poly.entity_id
_entity_poly.type
_entity_poly.pdbx_seq_one_letter_code
_entity_poly.pdbx_strand_id
1 'polypeptide(L)'
;MKKIATALAVCMISASLVGCANIQDDGTRTKTEGTLVGAGVGAGVGAAIGAIFGGNTKATLIGAAIGAGVGSLGGFFVGKHVADKKAEYASYEDWLDACIADTANLNEQTREYNAKLGKDIAALDKESKALAAQYKKNAATRDQMRAELKKVQALQKDSDTNIANLQKDMQKRRGASDDAKAHGNAAQAKKLDAEIARLDKQIKEMKAYNKRLANISVRLAV
;
A
#
# COMPACT_ATOMS: atom_id res chain seq x y z
N MET A 1 -19.57 -11.18 -29.04
CA MET A 1 -20.07 -11.63 -27.72
C MET A 1 -18.99 -11.65 -26.62
N LYS A 2 -17.76 -12.15 -26.85
CA LYS A 2 -16.68 -12.15 -25.83
C LYS A 2 -16.23 -10.76 -25.33
N LYS A 3 -16.24 -9.73 -26.20
CA LYS A 3 -15.84 -8.34 -25.84
C LYS A 3 -16.87 -7.62 -24.96
N ILE A 4 -18.13 -8.07 -24.98
CA ILE A 4 -19.24 -7.47 -24.21
C ILE A 4 -19.22 -8.00 -22.76
N ALA A 5 -18.83 -9.26 -22.56
CA ALA A 5 -18.67 -9.84 -21.23
C ALA A 5 -17.53 -9.19 -20.42
N THR A 6 -16.44 -8.77 -21.07
CA THR A 6 -15.33 -8.06 -20.41
C THR A 6 -15.72 -6.62 -20.02
N ALA A 7 -16.54 -5.95 -20.83
CA ALA A 7 -17.05 -4.61 -20.52
C ALA A 7 -18.07 -4.63 -19.36
N LEU A 8 -18.89 -5.68 -19.26
CA LEU A 8 -19.87 -5.85 -18.18
C LEU A 8 -19.23 -6.17 -16.82
N ALA A 9 -18.12 -6.91 -16.79
CA ALA A 9 -17.38 -7.16 -15.56
C ALA A 9 -16.66 -5.90 -15.04
N VAL A 10 -16.24 -5.01 -15.93
CA VAL A 10 -15.67 -3.70 -15.56
C VAL A 10 -16.77 -2.74 -15.08
N CYS A 11 -17.97 -2.76 -15.69
CA CYS A 11 -19.09 -1.92 -15.26
C CYS A 11 -19.75 -2.35 -13.93
N MET A 12 -19.77 -3.64 -13.60
CA MET A 12 -20.33 -4.11 -12.30
C MET A 12 -19.45 -3.78 -11.09
N ILE A 13 -18.14 -3.57 -11.28
CA ILE A 13 -17.25 -3.12 -10.21
C ILE A 13 -17.40 -1.60 -9.99
N SER A 14 -17.76 -0.83 -11.01
CA SER A 14 -18.02 0.62 -10.92
C SER A 14 -19.29 0.97 -10.13
N ALA A 15 -20.25 0.03 -10.02
CA ALA A 15 -21.56 0.30 -9.43
C ALA A 15 -21.63 0.09 -7.90
N SER A 16 -20.57 -0.42 -7.26
CA SER A 16 -20.54 -0.66 -5.80
C SER A 16 -19.70 0.35 -5.01
N LEU A 17 -19.08 1.33 -5.67
CA LEU A 17 -18.30 2.40 -5.00
C LEU A 17 -19.10 3.69 -4.74
N VAL A 18 -20.36 3.77 -5.17
CA VAL A 18 -21.28 4.90 -4.90
C VAL A 18 -22.10 4.68 -3.61
N GLY A 19 -21.70 3.73 -2.75
CA GLY A 19 -22.45 3.34 -1.57
C GLY A 19 -22.15 4.07 -0.26
N CYS A 20 -21.08 4.86 -0.15
CA CYS A 20 -20.69 5.51 1.11
C CYS A 20 -20.25 6.98 0.94
N ALA A 21 -20.95 7.76 0.12
CA ALA A 21 -20.68 9.19 -0.07
C ALA A 21 -21.29 10.10 1.04
N ASN A 22 -21.29 9.65 2.30
CA ASN A 22 -21.75 10.49 3.42
C ASN A 22 -20.72 10.49 4.57
N ILE A 23 -19.51 10.98 4.27
CA ILE A 23 -18.47 11.25 5.26
C ILE A 23 -18.24 12.77 5.27
N GLN A 24 -18.70 13.42 6.34
CA GLN A 24 -18.73 14.88 6.53
C GLN A 24 -17.39 15.52 6.95
N ASP A 25 -16.28 14.77 6.93
CA ASP A 25 -14.99 15.21 7.44
C ASP A 25 -13.93 15.34 6.31
N ASP A 26 -13.49 16.57 6.02
CA ASP A 26 -12.59 16.89 4.89
C ASP A 26 -11.23 16.17 4.99
N GLY A 27 -10.71 15.97 6.21
CA GLY A 27 -9.47 15.23 6.44
C GLY A 27 -9.60 13.74 6.17
N THR A 28 -10.78 13.17 6.41
CA THR A 28 -11.09 11.77 6.09
C THR A 28 -11.35 11.57 4.60
N ARG A 29 -11.87 12.61 3.93
CA ARG A 29 -12.16 12.62 2.49
C ARG A 29 -10.90 12.50 1.64
N THR A 30 -9.88 13.34 1.88
CA THR A 30 -8.61 13.28 1.12
C THR A 30 -7.87 11.95 1.29
N LYS A 31 -7.96 11.32 2.47
CA LYS A 31 -7.32 10.02 2.76
C LYS A 31 -8.02 8.89 2.03
N THR A 32 -9.34 8.88 2.10
CA THR A 32 -10.16 7.87 1.44
C THR A 32 -10.01 8.00 -0.07
N GLU A 33 -10.08 9.23 -0.60
CA GLU A 33 -9.88 9.51 -2.02
C GLU A 33 -8.46 9.11 -2.47
N GLY A 34 -7.41 9.50 -1.75
CA GLY A 34 -6.04 9.12 -2.09
C GLY A 34 -5.80 7.61 -2.05
N THR A 35 -6.38 6.91 -1.07
CA THR A 35 -6.23 5.46 -0.92
C THR A 35 -6.99 4.73 -2.01
N LEU A 36 -8.20 5.20 -2.32
CA LEU A 36 -9.09 4.60 -3.32
C LEU A 36 -8.57 4.85 -4.74
N VAL A 37 -8.07 6.05 -5.02
CA VAL A 37 -7.43 6.39 -6.30
C VAL A 37 -6.12 5.61 -6.44
N GLY A 38 -5.28 5.59 -5.42
CA GLY A 38 -4.05 4.81 -5.42
C GLY A 38 -4.30 3.32 -5.64
N ALA A 39 -5.25 2.74 -4.90
CA ALA A 39 -5.66 1.35 -5.06
C ALA A 39 -6.29 1.09 -6.43
N GLY A 40 -7.12 1.98 -6.96
CA GLY A 40 -7.77 1.82 -8.26
C GLY A 40 -6.78 1.88 -9.42
N VAL A 41 -5.89 2.88 -9.42
CA VAL A 41 -4.81 3.02 -10.41
C VAL A 41 -3.88 1.81 -10.31
N GLY A 42 -3.47 1.46 -9.10
CA GLY A 42 -2.66 0.29 -8.83
C GLY A 42 -3.30 -0.98 -9.36
N ALA A 43 -4.57 -1.22 -9.03
CA ALA A 43 -5.32 -2.39 -9.47
C ALA A 43 -5.40 -2.48 -10.99
N GLY A 44 -5.65 -1.36 -11.67
CA GLY A 44 -5.72 -1.32 -13.13
C GLY A 44 -4.40 -1.73 -13.79
N VAL A 45 -3.29 -1.16 -13.32
CA VAL A 45 -1.93 -1.49 -13.80
C VAL A 45 -1.61 -2.95 -13.54
N GLY A 46 -1.87 -3.42 -12.32
CA GLY A 46 -1.64 -4.80 -11.94
C GLY A 46 -2.50 -5.79 -12.74
N ALA A 47 -3.77 -5.48 -12.97
CA ALA A 47 -4.69 -6.28 -13.77
C ALA A 47 -4.22 -6.39 -15.22
N ALA A 48 -3.78 -5.28 -15.81
CA ALA A 48 -3.28 -5.25 -17.18
C ALA A 48 -2.06 -6.17 -17.33
N ILE A 49 -1.12 -6.09 -16.40
CA ILE A 49 0.06 -6.97 -16.36
C ILE A 49 -0.36 -8.43 -16.22
N GLY A 50 -1.23 -8.73 -15.25
CA GLY A 50 -1.74 -10.07 -15.01
C GLY A 50 -2.46 -10.67 -16.24
N ALA A 51 -3.26 -9.86 -16.93
CA ALA A 51 -3.97 -10.25 -18.13
C ALA A 51 -3.02 -10.52 -19.30
N ILE A 52 -2.03 -9.65 -19.51
CA ILE A 52 -1.04 -9.81 -20.57
C ILE A 52 -0.21 -11.09 -20.34
N PHE A 53 0.16 -11.39 -19.10
CA PHE A 53 0.97 -12.57 -18.78
C PHE A 53 0.18 -13.86 -18.73
N GLY A 54 -0.87 -13.93 -17.91
CA GLY A 54 -1.56 -15.20 -17.69
C GLY A 54 -2.58 -15.54 -18.77
N GLY A 55 -3.04 -14.54 -19.53
CA GLY A 55 -4.15 -14.68 -20.47
C GLY A 55 -5.45 -15.20 -19.84
N ASN A 56 -5.52 -15.22 -18.50
CA ASN A 56 -6.57 -15.86 -17.73
C ASN A 56 -6.99 -14.95 -16.56
N THR A 57 -8.24 -15.12 -16.13
CA THR A 57 -8.86 -14.28 -15.09
C THR A 57 -8.12 -14.34 -13.76
N LYS A 58 -7.49 -15.48 -13.44
CA LYS A 58 -6.77 -15.66 -12.17
C LYS A 58 -5.53 -14.77 -12.09
N ALA A 59 -4.73 -14.74 -13.15
CA ALA A 59 -3.53 -13.89 -13.23
C ALA A 59 -3.91 -12.40 -13.25
N THR A 60 -4.98 -12.04 -13.96
CA THR A 60 -5.54 -10.67 -13.93
C THR A 60 -5.93 -10.26 -12.52
N LEU A 61 -6.63 -11.14 -11.79
CA LEU A 61 -7.08 -10.84 -10.43
C LEU A 61 -5.92 -10.74 -9.43
N ILE A 62 -4.93 -11.63 -9.53
CA ILE A 62 -3.70 -11.57 -8.71
C ILE A 62 -2.94 -10.30 -9.00
N GLY A 63 -2.76 -9.96 -10.28
CA GLY A 63 -2.13 -8.72 -10.70
C GLY A 63 -2.87 -7.51 -10.14
N ALA A 64 -4.20 -7.47 -10.28
CA ALA A 64 -5.04 -6.40 -9.74
C ALA A 64 -4.89 -6.27 -8.22
N ALA A 65 -4.92 -7.38 -7.47
CA ALA A 65 -4.79 -7.35 -6.01
C ALA A 65 -3.44 -6.77 -5.56
N ILE A 66 -2.35 -7.15 -6.24
CA ILE A 66 -1.00 -6.65 -5.95
C ILE A 66 -0.90 -5.17 -6.28
N GLY A 67 -1.36 -4.80 -7.47
CA GLY A 67 -1.38 -3.41 -7.91
C GLY A 67 -2.17 -2.55 -6.95
N ALA A 68 -3.37 -3.00 -6.54
CA ALA A 68 -4.21 -2.33 -5.56
C ALA A 68 -3.50 -2.17 -4.22
N GLY A 69 -2.85 -3.24 -3.76
CA GLY A 69 -2.03 -3.21 -2.55
C GLY A 69 -0.99 -2.10 -2.64
N VAL A 70 -0.06 -2.22 -3.59
CA VAL A 70 1.06 -1.29 -3.75
C VAL A 70 0.58 0.15 -3.93
N GLY A 71 -0.47 0.38 -4.73
CA GLY A 71 -1.01 1.71 -4.97
C GLY A 71 -1.74 2.33 -3.77
N SER A 72 -2.35 1.52 -2.90
CA SER A 72 -3.04 2.00 -1.70
C SER A 72 -2.10 2.61 -0.64
N LEU A 73 -0.81 2.27 -0.69
CA LEU A 73 0.21 2.80 0.23
C LEU A 73 0.33 4.33 0.17
N GLY A 74 -0.01 4.95 -0.96
CA GLY A 74 0.07 6.40 -1.14
C GLY A 74 -1.00 7.21 -0.43
N GLY A 75 -2.20 6.66 -0.25
CA GLY A 75 -3.28 7.41 0.40
C GLY A 75 -3.37 7.15 1.90
N PHE A 76 -3.09 5.92 2.31
CA PHE A 76 -3.42 5.45 3.65
C PHE A 76 -2.54 6.07 4.74
N PHE A 77 -1.27 6.37 4.42
CA PHE A 77 -0.26 6.78 5.42
C PHE A 77 0.05 8.29 5.46
N VAL A 78 -0.50 9.10 4.56
CA VAL A 78 -0.05 10.50 4.36
C VAL A 78 -0.66 11.51 5.34
N GLY A 79 -1.52 11.13 6.29
CA GLY A 79 -2.37 12.13 6.95
C GLY A 79 -2.61 12.05 8.46
N LYS A 80 -1.90 11.22 9.24
CA LYS A 80 -2.08 11.17 10.71
C LYS A 80 -0.80 11.61 11.43
N HIS A 81 -0.58 12.92 11.45
CA HIS A 81 0.53 13.54 12.19
C HIS A 81 0.14 13.82 13.66
N VAL A 82 -0.33 12.79 14.38
CA VAL A 82 -0.75 12.94 15.79
C VAL A 82 0.41 13.44 16.67
N ALA A 83 1.63 13.02 16.36
CA ALA A 83 2.84 13.48 17.05
C ALA A 83 3.06 15.00 16.93
N ASP A 84 2.62 15.64 15.85
CA ASP A 84 2.77 17.09 15.65
C ASP A 84 1.67 17.91 16.34
N LYS A 85 0.57 17.27 16.74
CA LYS A 85 -0.66 17.92 17.22
C LYS A 85 -0.74 18.03 18.75
N LYS A 86 0.41 18.11 19.43
CA LYS A 86 0.50 18.18 20.91
C LYS A 86 -0.39 19.29 21.51
N ALA A 87 -0.49 20.44 20.85
CA ALA A 87 -1.30 21.57 21.30
C ALA A 87 -2.83 21.39 21.18
N GLU A 88 -3.30 20.36 20.45
CA GLU A 88 -4.73 20.09 20.25
C GLU A 88 -5.35 19.26 21.38
N TYR A 89 -4.54 18.79 22.35
CA TYR A 89 -4.98 17.90 23.42
C TYR A 89 -5.15 18.63 24.75
N ALA A 90 -6.10 18.14 25.56
CA ALA A 90 -6.43 18.71 26.87
C ALA A 90 -5.30 18.54 27.89
N SER A 91 -4.55 17.45 27.81
CA SER A 91 -3.39 17.18 28.64
C SER A 91 -2.26 16.49 27.88
N TYR A 92 -1.07 16.49 28.48
CA TYR A 92 0.10 15.80 27.92
C TYR A 92 -0.10 14.28 27.86
N GLU A 93 -0.74 13.71 28.88
CA GLU A 93 -1.04 12.28 28.95
C GLU A 93 -2.05 11.87 27.87
N ASP A 94 -3.09 12.69 27.64
CA ASP A 94 -4.07 12.45 26.56
C ASP A 94 -3.41 12.44 25.17
N TRP A 95 -2.46 13.36 24.95
CA TRP A 95 -1.69 13.39 23.70
C TRP A 95 -0.82 12.14 23.53
N LEU A 96 -0.14 11.69 24.59
CA LEU A 96 0.68 10.48 24.56
C LEU A 96 -0.16 9.23 24.30
N ASP A 97 -1.31 9.10 24.96
CA ASP A 97 -2.21 7.98 24.77
C ASP A 97 -2.79 7.98 23.35
N ALA A 98 -3.12 9.14 22.79
CA ALA A 98 -3.53 9.25 21.40
C ALA A 98 -2.40 8.90 20.41
N CYS A 99 -1.16 9.28 20.71
CA CYS A 99 0.00 8.92 19.89
C CYS A 99 0.25 7.40 19.91
N ILE A 100 0.12 6.77 21.08
CA ILE A 100 0.23 5.32 21.24
C ILE A 100 -0.89 4.61 20.46
N ALA A 101 -2.14 5.03 20.64
CA ALA A 101 -3.30 4.44 19.98
C ALA A 101 -3.22 4.59 18.45
N ASP A 102 -2.81 5.75 17.96
CA ASP A 102 -2.58 5.98 16.53
C ASP A 102 -1.51 5.04 15.97
N THR A 103 -0.38 4.90 16.67
CA THR A 103 0.72 4.02 16.25
C THR A 103 0.32 2.55 16.28
N ALA A 104 -0.41 2.12 17.30
CA ALA A 104 -0.95 0.76 17.40
C ALA A 104 -1.93 0.44 16.25
N ASN A 105 -2.83 1.38 15.93
CA ASN A 105 -3.78 1.25 14.83
C ASN A 105 -3.07 1.22 13.46
N LEU A 106 -2.03 2.05 13.28
CA LEU A 106 -1.18 1.99 12.09
C LEU A 106 -0.47 0.65 11.98
N ASN A 107 0.01 0.10 13.10
CA ASN A 107 0.63 -1.23 13.13
C ASN A 107 -0.34 -2.32 12.70
N GLU A 108 -1.56 -2.33 13.23
CA GLU A 108 -2.56 -3.34 12.90
C GLU A 108 -2.89 -3.34 11.40
N GLN A 109 -3.21 -2.16 10.86
CA GLN A 109 -3.57 -2.02 9.46
C GLN A 109 -2.38 -2.36 8.53
N THR A 110 -1.17 -1.93 8.88
CA THR A 110 0.04 -2.28 8.09
C THR A 110 0.33 -3.77 8.15
N ARG A 111 0.07 -4.44 9.28
CA ARG A 111 0.24 -5.90 9.41
C ARG A 111 -0.69 -6.65 8.47
N GLU A 112 -1.98 -6.31 8.48
CA GLU A 112 -2.97 -6.96 7.63
C GLU A 112 -2.65 -6.76 6.15
N TYR A 113 -2.28 -5.53 5.82
CA TYR A 113 -1.79 -5.16 4.50
C TYR A 113 -0.57 -6.01 4.09
N ASN A 114 0.47 -6.07 4.92
CA ASN A 114 1.68 -6.85 4.66
C ASN A 114 1.40 -8.35 4.51
N ALA A 115 0.48 -8.89 5.31
CA ALA A 115 0.07 -10.29 5.23
C ALA A 115 -0.63 -10.60 3.90
N LYS A 116 -1.50 -9.70 3.43
CA LYS A 116 -2.17 -9.83 2.13
C LYS A 116 -1.18 -9.67 0.97
N LEU A 117 -0.42 -8.57 0.97
CA LEU A 117 0.55 -8.27 -0.08
C LEU A 117 1.60 -9.39 -0.22
N GLY A 118 2.08 -9.94 0.90
CA GLY A 118 3.03 -11.04 0.90
C GLY A 118 2.49 -12.31 0.22
N LYS A 119 1.22 -12.66 0.49
CA LYS A 119 0.54 -13.79 -0.17
C LYS A 119 0.39 -13.55 -1.67
N ASP A 120 -0.06 -12.35 -2.03
CA ASP A 120 -0.32 -12.02 -3.43
C ASP A 120 0.99 -11.97 -4.24
N ILE A 121 2.06 -11.36 -3.70
CA ILE A 121 3.40 -11.36 -4.32
C ILE A 121 3.93 -12.79 -4.50
N ALA A 122 3.73 -13.68 -3.52
CA ALA A 122 4.17 -15.07 -3.64
C ALA A 122 3.41 -15.81 -4.75
N ALA A 123 2.10 -15.57 -4.87
CA ALA A 123 1.29 -16.11 -5.97
C ALA A 123 1.78 -15.59 -7.32
N LEU A 124 2.04 -14.28 -7.44
CA LEU A 124 2.56 -13.67 -8.66
C LEU A 124 3.98 -14.16 -9.01
N ASP A 125 4.88 -14.32 -8.04
CA ASP A 125 6.22 -14.85 -8.32
C ASP A 125 6.14 -16.28 -8.88
N LYS A 126 5.24 -17.12 -8.33
CA LYS A 126 5.01 -18.47 -8.85
C LYS A 126 4.45 -18.46 -10.27
N GLU A 127 3.43 -17.64 -10.52
CA GLU A 127 2.79 -17.55 -11.84
C GLU A 127 3.73 -16.91 -12.87
N SER A 128 4.42 -15.82 -12.52
CA SER A 128 5.40 -15.16 -13.40
C SER A 128 6.54 -16.10 -13.80
N LYS A 129 7.03 -16.97 -12.91
CA LYS A 129 8.02 -18.00 -13.24
C LYS A 129 7.48 -19.02 -14.25
N ALA A 130 6.24 -19.48 -14.07
CA ALA A 130 5.60 -20.41 -15.00
C ALA A 130 5.33 -19.77 -16.37
N LEU A 131 4.98 -18.48 -16.38
CA LEU A 131 4.59 -17.73 -17.57
C LEU A 131 5.79 -17.18 -18.36
N ALA A 132 6.89 -16.81 -17.68
CA ALA A 132 8.14 -16.41 -18.34
C ALA A 132 8.69 -17.50 -19.27
N ALA A 133 8.40 -18.78 -19.00
CA ALA A 133 8.75 -19.89 -19.88
C ALA A 133 7.88 -19.97 -21.16
N GLN A 134 6.67 -19.42 -21.16
CA GLN A 134 5.70 -19.54 -22.25
C GLN A 134 5.62 -18.31 -23.17
N TYR A 135 6.00 -17.11 -22.70
CA TYR A 135 5.62 -15.83 -23.33
C TYR A 135 6.69 -15.10 -24.16
N LYS A 136 7.39 -15.81 -25.06
CA LYS A 136 8.27 -15.19 -26.07
C LYS A 136 7.57 -14.77 -27.38
N LYS A 137 6.26 -14.99 -27.53
CA LYS A 137 5.64 -15.19 -28.86
C LYS A 137 5.04 -13.98 -29.63
N ASN A 138 5.08 -12.73 -29.18
CA ASN A 138 4.61 -11.61 -30.03
C ASN A 138 5.21 -10.23 -29.65
N ALA A 139 5.53 -9.40 -30.65
CA ALA A 139 6.17 -8.08 -30.45
C ALA A 139 5.21 -7.03 -29.86
N ALA A 140 3.95 -6.99 -30.32
CA ALA A 140 2.94 -6.06 -29.81
C ALA A 140 2.69 -6.22 -28.30
N THR A 141 2.78 -7.45 -27.81
CA THR A 141 2.64 -7.77 -26.37
C THR A 141 3.82 -7.25 -25.55
N ARG A 142 5.03 -7.19 -26.13
CA ARG A 142 6.23 -6.65 -25.45
C ARG A 142 6.13 -5.14 -25.25
N ASP A 143 5.59 -4.41 -26.21
CA ASP A 143 5.45 -2.95 -26.10
C ASP A 143 4.36 -2.56 -25.11
N GLN A 144 3.22 -3.27 -25.12
CA GLN A 144 2.19 -3.11 -24.08
C GLN A 144 2.76 -3.43 -22.69
N MET A 145 3.55 -4.50 -22.58
CA MET A 145 4.19 -4.86 -21.32
C MET A 145 5.16 -3.79 -20.82
N ARG A 146 6.02 -3.25 -21.70
CA ARG A 146 6.95 -2.16 -21.35
C ARG A 146 6.21 -0.92 -20.85
N ALA A 147 5.06 -0.59 -21.43
CA ALA A 147 4.24 0.52 -20.98
C ALA A 147 3.69 0.28 -19.56
N GLU A 148 3.18 -0.92 -19.27
CA GLU A 148 2.68 -1.26 -17.93
C GLU A 148 3.82 -1.38 -16.89
N LEU A 149 4.99 -1.90 -17.26
CA LEU A 149 6.17 -1.93 -16.39
C LEU A 149 6.62 -0.53 -15.97
N LYS A 150 6.51 0.47 -16.85
CA LYS A 150 6.77 1.88 -16.47
C LYS A 150 5.78 2.39 -15.43
N LYS A 151 4.51 2.01 -15.52
CA LYS A 151 3.49 2.37 -14.51
C LYS A 151 3.76 1.67 -13.19
N VAL A 152 4.20 0.41 -13.21
CA VAL A 152 4.65 -0.28 -11.98
C VAL A 152 5.84 0.45 -11.37
N GLN A 153 6.85 0.83 -12.16
CA GLN A 153 7.98 1.61 -11.65
C GLN A 153 7.54 2.92 -10.99
N ALA A 154 6.54 3.61 -11.55
CA ALA A 154 5.96 4.79 -10.92
C ALA A 154 5.30 4.46 -9.58
N LEU A 155 4.46 3.42 -9.51
CA LEU A 155 3.84 2.95 -8.26
C LEU A 155 4.87 2.53 -7.20
N GLN A 156 5.98 1.93 -7.64
CA GLN A 156 7.09 1.56 -6.76
C GLN A 156 7.82 2.78 -6.21
N LYS A 157 8.04 3.81 -7.04
CA LYS A 157 8.64 5.09 -6.62
C LYS A 157 7.72 5.84 -5.65
N ASP A 158 6.42 5.83 -5.90
CA ASP A 158 5.44 6.40 -4.97
C ASP A 158 5.49 5.63 -3.64
N SER A 159 5.50 4.30 -3.69
CA SER A 159 5.64 3.45 -2.50
C SER A 159 6.92 3.75 -1.71
N ASP A 160 8.06 3.94 -2.38
CA ASP A 160 9.31 4.33 -1.71
C ASP A 160 9.23 5.71 -1.06
N THR A 161 8.53 6.66 -1.70
CA THR A 161 8.27 7.99 -1.14
C THR A 161 7.39 7.89 0.12
N ASN A 162 6.35 7.07 0.08
CA ASN A 162 5.46 6.85 1.23
C ASN A 162 6.18 6.15 2.38
N ILE A 163 7.02 5.16 2.06
CA ILE A 163 7.90 4.51 3.03
C ILE A 163 8.84 5.55 3.67
N ALA A 164 9.42 6.46 2.89
CA ALA A 164 10.26 7.52 3.44
C ALA A 164 9.47 8.47 4.36
N ASN A 165 8.24 8.81 4.02
CA ASN A 165 7.36 9.62 4.86
C ASN A 165 7.01 8.90 6.18
N LEU A 166 6.71 7.60 6.13
CA LEU A 166 6.52 6.79 7.34
C LEU A 166 7.76 6.76 8.23
N GLN A 167 8.94 6.67 7.64
CA GLN A 167 10.20 6.73 8.40
C GLN A 167 10.39 8.09 9.08
N LYS A 168 10.02 9.20 8.42
CA LYS A 168 10.03 10.54 9.04
C LYS A 168 9.02 10.64 10.18
N ASP A 169 7.80 10.13 9.99
CA ASP A 169 6.74 10.15 10.99
C ASP A 169 7.10 9.27 12.21
N MET A 170 7.80 8.16 11.98
CA MET A 170 8.41 7.37 13.05
C MET A 170 9.49 8.14 13.83
N GLN A 171 10.31 8.95 13.18
CA GLN A 171 11.30 9.78 13.89
C GLN A 171 10.62 10.80 14.80
N LYS A 172 9.50 11.41 14.35
CA LYS A 172 8.70 12.30 15.19
C LYS A 172 8.13 11.58 16.42
N ARG A 173 7.61 10.36 16.24
CA ARG A 173 7.13 9.54 17.37
C ARG A 173 8.25 9.14 18.34
N ARG A 174 9.48 8.92 17.85
CA ARG A 174 10.64 8.71 18.73
C ARG A 174 10.95 9.97 19.54
N GLY A 175 10.92 11.15 18.91
CA GLY A 175 11.04 12.42 19.63
C GLY A 175 9.97 12.58 20.71
N ALA A 176 8.71 12.22 20.41
CA ALA A 176 7.62 12.22 21.40
C ALA A 176 7.87 11.24 22.56
N SER A 177 8.41 10.05 22.28
CA SER A 177 8.79 9.07 23.31
C SER A 177 9.93 9.59 24.19
N ASP A 178 10.94 10.23 23.61
CA ASP A 178 12.06 10.79 24.36
C ASP A 178 11.63 11.99 25.22
N ASP A 179 10.74 12.85 24.70
CA ASP A 179 10.06 13.92 25.46
C ASP A 179 9.27 13.33 26.64
N ALA A 180 8.55 12.23 26.43
CA ALA A 180 7.78 11.56 27.49
C ALA A 180 8.69 11.02 28.60
N LYS A 181 9.85 10.44 28.25
CA LYS A 181 10.86 10.00 29.23
C LYS A 181 11.37 11.16 30.07
N ALA A 182 11.64 12.31 29.44
CA ALA A 182 12.12 13.51 30.12
C ALA A 182 11.08 14.11 31.09
N HIS A 183 9.78 13.95 30.80
CA HIS A 183 8.68 14.45 31.62
C HIS A 183 8.09 13.42 32.60
N GLY A 184 8.84 12.36 32.95
CA GLY A 184 8.42 11.37 33.95
C GLY A 184 7.38 10.35 33.47
N ASN A 185 7.04 10.35 32.18
CA ASN A 185 6.04 9.46 31.57
C ASN A 185 6.67 8.17 31.01
N ALA A 186 7.51 7.51 31.82
CA ALA A 186 8.31 6.37 31.39
C ALA A 186 7.47 5.15 30.93
N ALA A 187 6.27 4.96 31.50
CA ALA A 187 5.38 3.87 31.12
C ALA A 187 4.78 4.07 29.72
N GLN A 188 4.29 5.27 29.42
CA GLN A 188 3.76 5.65 28.11
C GLN A 188 4.87 5.63 27.06
N ALA A 189 6.05 6.17 27.37
CA ALA A 189 7.21 6.11 26.48
C ALA A 189 7.58 4.67 26.10
N LYS A 190 7.59 3.75 27.07
CA LYS A 190 7.87 2.32 26.80
C LYS A 190 6.83 1.68 25.89
N LYS A 191 5.54 2.02 26.05
CA LYS A 191 4.48 1.55 25.15
C LYS A 191 4.67 2.11 23.73
N LEU A 192 4.93 3.41 23.62
CA LEU A 192 5.17 4.07 22.34
C LEU A 192 6.40 3.50 21.62
N ASP A 193 7.51 3.28 22.33
CA ASP A 193 8.73 2.64 21.80
C ASP A 193 8.45 1.22 21.27
N ALA A 194 7.62 0.45 21.96
CA ALA A 194 7.23 -0.89 21.52
C ALA A 194 6.41 -0.83 20.21
N GLU A 195 5.48 0.12 20.09
CA GLU A 195 4.70 0.30 18.85
C GLU A 195 5.58 0.83 17.71
N ILE A 196 6.50 1.76 17.97
CA ILE A 196 7.48 2.23 16.98
C ILE A 196 8.34 1.07 16.46
N ALA A 197 8.80 0.18 17.34
CA ALA A 197 9.60 -0.97 16.94
C ALA A 197 8.82 -1.96 16.06
N ARG A 198 7.52 -2.13 16.31
CA ARG A 198 6.64 -2.93 15.45
C ARG A 198 6.46 -2.28 14.08
N LEU A 199 6.26 -0.95 14.05
CA LEU A 199 6.10 -0.20 12.81
C LEU A 199 7.37 -0.28 11.95
N ASP A 200 8.55 -0.19 12.58
CA ASP A 200 9.85 -0.36 11.90
C ASP A 200 9.95 -1.70 11.19
N LYS A 201 9.53 -2.78 11.86
CA LYS A 201 9.53 -4.13 11.28
C LYS A 201 8.62 -4.21 10.06
N GLN A 202 7.43 -3.62 10.13
CA GLN A 202 6.47 -3.65 9.04
C GLN A 202 6.92 -2.83 7.83
N ILE A 203 7.54 -1.68 8.06
CA ILE A 203 8.15 -0.89 6.98
C ILE A 203 9.28 -1.68 6.30
N LYS A 204 10.10 -2.41 7.06
CA LYS A 204 11.13 -3.29 6.48
C LYS A 204 10.53 -4.38 5.60
N GLU A 205 9.42 -4.98 6.02
CA GLU A 205 8.67 -5.94 5.21
C GLU A 205 8.12 -5.30 3.92
N MET A 206 7.53 -4.10 4.01
CA MET A 206 7.07 -3.35 2.84
C MET A 206 8.20 -3.08 1.84
N LYS A 207 9.38 -2.65 2.32
CA LYS A 207 10.57 -2.47 1.48
C LYS A 207 10.97 -3.77 0.79
N ALA A 208 10.94 -4.90 1.51
CA ALA A 208 11.26 -6.20 0.94
C ALA A 208 10.26 -6.60 -0.16
N TYR A 209 8.97 -6.31 0.03
CA TYR A 209 7.93 -6.53 -0.98
C TYR A 209 8.13 -5.65 -2.23
N ASN A 210 8.43 -4.36 -2.04
CA ASN A 210 8.69 -3.47 -3.17
C ASN A 210 9.89 -3.97 -4.00
N LYS A 211 10.95 -4.45 -3.33
CA LYS A 211 12.12 -5.06 -3.99
C LYS A 211 11.78 -6.36 -4.72
N ARG A 212 10.92 -7.22 -4.15
CA ARG A 212 10.47 -8.46 -4.81
C ARG A 212 9.68 -8.15 -6.08
N LEU A 213 8.79 -7.17 -6.03
CA LEU A 213 8.04 -6.71 -7.20
C LEU A 213 8.97 -6.19 -8.29
N ALA A 214 9.99 -5.42 -7.93
CA ALA A 214 10.99 -4.95 -8.89
C ALA A 214 11.70 -6.10 -9.59
N ASN A 215 12.08 -7.14 -8.84
CA ASN A 215 12.72 -8.34 -9.41
C ASN A 215 11.78 -9.11 -10.34
N ILE A 216 10.49 -9.21 -9.99
CA ILE A 216 9.47 -9.80 -10.87
C ILE A 216 9.36 -8.96 -12.16
N SER A 217 9.23 -7.64 -12.05
CA SER A 217 9.20 -6.73 -13.20
C SER A 217 10.42 -6.87 -14.12
N VAL A 218 11.63 -7.00 -13.57
CA VAL A 218 12.86 -7.22 -14.36
C VAL A 218 12.81 -8.56 -15.09
N ARG A 219 12.40 -9.65 -14.41
CA ARG A 219 12.25 -10.98 -15.04
C ARG A 219 11.28 -10.95 -16.23
N LEU A 220 10.26 -10.12 -16.12
CA LEU A 220 9.17 -9.96 -17.07
C LEU A 220 9.50 -8.99 -18.23
N ALA A 221 10.61 -8.26 -18.15
CA ALA A 221 11.06 -7.31 -19.16
C ALA A 221 11.97 -7.93 -20.23
N VAL A 222 12.46 -9.16 -20.02
CA VAL A 222 13.43 -9.90 -20.87
C VAL A 222 12.71 -10.91 -21.76
#